data_AF-A0A0K8Q033-F1
#
_entry.id   AF-A0A0K8Q033-F1
#
_cell.length_a   1.000
_cell.length_b   1.000
_cell.length_c   1.000
_cell.angle_alpha   90.00
_cell.angle_beta   90.00
_cell.angle_gamma   90.00
#
_symmetry.space_group_name_H-M   'P 1'
#
loop_
_entity.id
_entity.type
_entity.pdbx_description
1 polymer ?
#
loop_
_entity_poly.entity_id
_entity_poly.type
_entity_poly.pdbx_seq_one_letter_code
_entity_poly.pdbx_strand_id
1 'polypeptide(L)' 'MVEFPQPHAPLTPGDPHWVIKRDLGNIIERYTALGLTETVDIYKEALAKFEQR' A
#
# COMPACT_ATOMS: atom_id res chain seq x y z
N MET A 1 11.98 -20.18 4.22
CA MET A 1 11.38 -19.19 5.12
C MET A 1 11.10 -17.96 4.28
N VAL A 2 9.84 -17.53 4.17
CA VAL A 2 9.50 -16.36 3.35
C VAL A 2 9.87 -15.13 4.18
N GLU A 3 10.94 -14.42 3.80
CA GLU A 3 11.30 -13.16 4.44
C GLU A 3 10.23 -12.12 4.11
N PHE A 4 9.39 -11.81 5.10
CA PHE A 4 8.55 -10.63 5.03
C PHE A 4 9.48 -9.40 5.07
N PRO A 5 9.29 -8.42 4.18
CA PRO A 5 10.11 -7.22 4.18
C PRO A 5 9.92 -6.51 5.53
N GLN A 6 11.00 -5.97 6.08
CA GLN A 6 10.95 -5.23 7.33
C GLN A 6 9.90 -4.11 7.23
N PRO A 7 9.05 -3.92 8.26
CA PRO A 7 8.11 -2.81 8.28
C PRO A 7 8.91 -1.51 8.20
N HIS A 8 8.60 -0.68 7.19
CA HIS A 8 9.20 0.63 7.06
C HIS A 8 8.88 1.44 8.32
N ALA A 9 9.90 2.07 8.91
CA ALA A 9 9.74 2.94 10.07
C ALA A 9 8.62 3.98 9.80
N PRO A 10 7.76 4.29 10.78
CA PRO A 10 6.74 5.31 10.60
C PRO A 10 7.46 6.62 10.28
N LEU A 11 7.19 7.17 9.09
CA LEU A 11 7.63 8.52 8.79
C LEU A 11 6.95 9.45 9.81
N THR A 12 7.65 10.53 10.18
CA THR A 12 7.14 11.72 10.88
C THR A 12 5.65 11.95 10.58
N PRO A 13 4.83 12.47 11.52
CA PRO A 13 3.39 12.64 11.32
C PRO A 13 3.10 13.71 10.26
N GLY A 14 3.37 13.39 9.00
CA GLY A 14 2.78 13.98 7.83
C GLY A 14 1.34 13.51 7.73
N ASP A 15 0.54 14.27 6.99
CA ASP A 15 -0.88 14.03 6.82
C ASP A 15 -1.19 12.52 6.73
N PRO A 16 -1.98 11.96 7.66
CA PRO A 16 -2.28 10.53 7.68
C PRO A 16 -2.81 10.02 6.34
N HIS A 17 -3.51 10.85 5.55
CA HIS A 17 -3.93 10.47 4.20
C HIS A 17 -2.75 10.25 3.27
N TRP A 18 -1.71 11.08 3.35
CA TRP A 18 -0.52 10.92 2.52
C TRP A 18 0.24 9.64 2.88
N VAL A 19 0.40 9.35 4.17
CA VAL A 19 1.06 8.11 4.64
C VAL A 19 0.29 6.88 4.16
N ILE A 20 -1.04 6.88 4.32
CA ILE A 20 -1.89 5.77 3.90
C ILE A 20 -1.86 5.59 2.38
N LYS A 21 -1.95 6.67 1.58
CA LYS A 21 -1.87 6.60 0.12
C LYS A 21 -0.52 6.02 -0.35
N ARG A 22 0.58 6.48 0.24
CA ARG A 22 1.93 5.99 -0.08
C ARG A 22 2.07 4.50 0.23
N ASP A 23 1.62 4.07 1.41
CA ASP A 23 1.75 2.68 1.83
C ASP A 23 0.88 1.76 0.96
N LEU A 24 -0.34 2.18 0.63
CA LEU A 24 -1.20 1.47 -0.34
C LEU A 24 -0.53 1.36 -1.72
N GLY A 25 0.11 2.42 -2.21
CA GLY A 25 0.88 2.40 -3.46
C GLY A 25 2.03 1.38 -3.44
N ASN A 26 2.83 1.38 -2.36
CA ASN A 26 3.93 0.44 -2.19
C ASN A 26 3.44 -1.02 -2.12
N ILE A 27 2.31 -1.25 -1.44
CA ILE A 27 1.68 -2.56 -1.33
C ILE A 27 1.20 -3.05 -2.71
N ILE A 28 0.53 -2.18 -3.48
CA ILE A 28 0.06 -2.48 -4.84
C ILE A 28 1.23 -2.86 -5.75
N GLU A 29 2.32 -2.07 -5.74
CA GLU A 29 3.51 -2.35 -6.56
C GLU A 29 4.09 -3.73 -6.23
N ARG A 30 4.23 -4.04 -4.94
CA ARG A 30 4.77 -5.32 -4.48
C ARG A 30 3.91 -6.50 -4.91
N TYR A 31 2.59 -6.42 -4.72
CA TYR A 31 1.70 -7.52 -5.13
C TYR A 31 1.58 -7.64 -6.65
N THR A 32 1.73 -6.54 -7.39
CA THR A 32 1.81 -6.55 -8.86
C THR A 32 3.05 -7.30 -9.32
N ALA A 33 4.21 -7.03 -8.72
CA ALA A 33 5.46 -7.74 -9.02
C ALA A 33 5.39 -9.25 -8.71
N LEU A 34 4.54 -9.65 -7.76
CA LEU A 34 4.28 -11.05 -7.40
C LEU A 34 3.21 -11.72 -8.28
N GLY A 35 2.56 -10.99 -9.19
CA GLY A 35 1.47 -11.51 -10.03
C GLY A 35 0.16 -11.79 -9.28
N LEU A 36 0.00 -11.24 -8.06
CA LEU A 36 -1.16 -11.45 -7.22
C LEU A 36 -2.25 -10.42 -7.53
N THR A 37 -2.86 -10.55 -8.71
CA THR A 37 -3.82 -9.60 -9.28
C THR A 37 -5.06 -9.38 -8.41
N GLU A 38 -5.63 -10.43 -7.82
CA GLU A 38 -6.81 -10.30 -6.93
C GLU A 38 -6.49 -9.43 -5.69
N THR A 39 -5.29 -9.61 -5.12
CA THR A 39 -4.81 -8.81 -4.00
C THR A 39 -4.56 -7.35 -4.41
N VAL A 40 -3.99 -7.14 -5.60
CA VAL A 40 -3.78 -5.79 -6.17
C VAL A 40 -5.11 -5.04 -6.31
N ASP A 41 -6.16 -5.69 -6.81
CA ASP A 41 -7.45 -5.05 -7.03
C ASP A 41 -8.11 -4.61 -5.72
N ILE A 42 -7.99 -5.41 -4.65
CA ILE A 42 -8.47 -5.04 -3.30
C ILE A 42 -7.79 -3.75 -2.82
N TYR A 43 -6.46 -3.66 -2.95
CA TYR A 43 -5.72 -2.47 -2.50
C TYR A 43 -5.96 -1.25 -3.40
N LYS A 44 -6.20 -1.43 -4.70
CA LYS A 44 -6.61 -0.34 -5.60
C LYS A 44 -7.98 0.21 -5.22
N GLU A 45 -8.94 -0.64 -4.87
CA GLU A 45 -10.25 -0.18 -4.39
C GLU A 45 -10.12 0.60 -3.08
N ALA A 46 -9.29 0.11 -2.15
CA ALA A 46 -8.99 0.82 -0.92
C ALA A 46 -8.37 2.20 -1.20
N LEU A 47 -7.39 2.29 -2.10
CA LEU A 47 -6.74 3.55 -2.49
C LEU A 47 -7.74 4.54 -3.11
N ALA A 48 -8.61 4.08 -4.01
CA ALA A 48 -9.64 4.92 -4.63
C ALA A 48 -10.62 5.54 -3.63
N LYS A 49 -10.88 4.89 -2.49
CA LYS A 49 -11.71 5.44 -1.40
C LYS A 49 -11.02 6.59 -0.65
N PHE A 50 -9.69 6.60 -0.60
CA PHE A 50 -8.89 7.67 0.01
C PHE A 50 -8.63 8.86 -0.94
N GLU A 51 -8.84 8.70 -2.25
CA GLU A 51 -8.69 9.79 -3.24
C GLU A 51 -9.98 10.61 -3.45
N GLN A 52 -11.14 10.06 -3.09
CA GLN A 52 -12.44 10.71 -3.26
C GLN A 52 -12.87 11.58 -2.06
N ARG A 53 -12.01 11.78 -1.06
CA ARG A 53 -12.22 12.66 0.09
C ARG A 53 -11.22 13.80 0.08
#